data_AF-D5IF97-F1
#
_entry.id   AF-D5IF97-F1
#
_cell.length_a   1.000
_cell.length_b   1.000
_cell.length_c   1.000
_cell.angle_alpha   90.00
_cell.angle_beta   90.00
_cell.angle_gamma   90.00
#
_symmetry.space_group_name_H-M   'P 1'
#
loop_
_entity.id
_entity.type
_entity.pdbx_description
1 polymer ?
#
loop_
_entity_poly.entity_id
_entity_poly.type
_entity_poly.pdbx_seq_one_letter_code
_entity_poly.pdbx_strand_id
1 'polypeptide(L)'
;SQNHGFCVCAAQLPADWEVLFTNANDNSNEGLVHSNLPYFSVQFHPEHTAGPEDLECLFDVFLESVKDQINNRPYVSIKNRLTDKLTYQPPVPVVTEKPKKILILGSGGLSIGQAGEFDYSGSQAIKALKEESIQTLLINPNIATVQTSKGMVDKVYFLPIIPEYVEQVIRSERPNGVLLTFG
;
A
#
# COMPACT_ATOMS: atom_id res chain seq x y z
N SER A 1 -18.80 -1.64 2.37
CA SER A 1 -19.21 -0.97 3.64
C SER A 1 -19.69 -2.02 4.64
N GLN A 2 -19.83 -1.71 5.93
CA GLN A 2 -20.26 -2.68 6.96
C GLN A 2 -21.32 -2.06 7.87
N ASN A 3 -22.28 -2.88 8.33
CA ASN A 3 -23.24 -2.49 9.36
C ASN A 3 -23.78 -3.72 10.10
N HIS A 4 -22.96 -4.31 10.97
CA HIS A 4 -23.30 -5.48 11.77
C HIS A 4 -22.75 -5.33 13.20
N GLY A 5 -23.39 -5.98 14.17
CA GLY A 5 -22.99 -5.99 15.59
C GLY A 5 -22.61 -7.37 16.13
N PHE A 6 -22.64 -8.39 15.28
CA PHE A 6 -22.27 -9.77 15.58
C PHE A 6 -21.26 -10.25 14.53
N CYS A 7 -20.42 -11.23 14.87
CA CYS A 7 -19.46 -11.83 13.95
C CYS A 7 -19.38 -13.35 14.16
N VAL A 8 -18.90 -14.06 13.14
CA VAL A 8 -18.65 -15.51 13.21
C VAL A 8 -17.29 -15.78 13.87
N CYS A 9 -17.24 -16.76 14.78
CA CYS A 9 -16.00 -17.19 15.40
C CYS A 9 -15.12 -17.99 14.43
N ALA A 10 -14.08 -17.37 13.87
CA ALA A 10 -13.15 -18.02 12.95
C ALA A 10 -12.37 -19.20 13.56
N ALA A 11 -12.23 -19.26 14.89
CA ALA A 11 -11.52 -20.35 15.58
C ALA A 11 -12.35 -21.65 15.70
N GLN A 12 -13.65 -21.60 15.39
CA GLN A 12 -14.59 -22.71 15.58
C GLN A 12 -15.35 -23.04 14.29
N LEU A 13 -14.69 -22.91 13.14
CA LEU A 13 -15.29 -23.27 11.86
C LEU A 13 -15.46 -24.79 11.74
N PRO A 14 -16.60 -25.28 11.20
CA PRO A 14 -16.77 -26.69 10.87
C PRO A 14 -15.74 -27.16 9.83
N ALA A 15 -15.64 -28.48 9.64
CA ALA A 15 -14.83 -29.05 8.57
C ALA A 15 -15.23 -28.46 7.20
N ASP A 16 -14.24 -28.32 6.32
CA ASP A 16 -14.37 -27.80 4.96
C ASP A 16 -14.80 -26.32 4.83
N TRP A 17 -14.85 -25.57 5.93
CA TRP A 17 -15.04 -24.11 5.92
C TRP A 17 -13.74 -23.39 6.24
N GLU A 18 -13.47 -22.34 5.46
CA GLU A 18 -12.27 -21.54 5.57
C GLU A 18 -12.63 -20.05 5.64
N VAL A 19 -11.75 -19.28 6.28
CA VAL A 19 -11.86 -17.81 6.30
C VAL A 19 -11.53 -17.27 4.91
N LEU A 20 -12.41 -16.42 4.38
CA LEU A 20 -12.22 -15.75 3.09
C LEU A 20 -11.69 -14.33 3.27
N PHE A 21 -12.26 -13.57 4.20
CA PHE A 21 -11.83 -12.20 4.53
C PHE A 21 -11.65 -12.05 6.04
N THR A 22 -10.68 -11.20 6.41
CA THR A 22 -10.38 -10.84 7.79
C THR A 22 -10.28 -9.32 7.90
N ASN A 23 -10.89 -8.77 8.95
CA ASN A 23 -10.81 -7.33 9.22
C ASN A 23 -9.38 -6.94 9.61
N ALA A 24 -8.81 -5.93 8.93
CA ALA A 24 -7.43 -5.50 9.19
C ALA A 24 -7.25 -4.76 10.53
N ASN A 25 -8.33 -4.25 11.14
CA ASN A 25 -8.25 -3.47 12.38
C ASN A 25 -8.38 -4.35 13.64
N ASP A 26 -9.31 -5.30 13.64
CA ASP A 26 -9.64 -6.10 14.83
C ASP A 26 -9.51 -7.62 14.64
N ASN A 27 -9.13 -8.08 13.44
CA ASN A 27 -9.00 -9.49 13.07
C ASN A 27 -10.30 -10.31 13.15
N SER A 28 -11.47 -9.65 13.18
CA SER A 28 -12.76 -10.34 13.10
C SER A 28 -12.97 -10.98 11.71
N ASN A 29 -13.81 -12.02 11.67
CA ASN A 29 -14.15 -12.68 10.42
C ASN A 29 -15.04 -11.80 9.55
N GLU A 30 -14.66 -11.65 8.28
CA GLU A 30 -15.37 -10.80 7.31
C GLU A 30 -15.93 -11.56 6.12
N GLY A 31 -15.80 -12.88 6.13
CA GLY A 31 -16.29 -13.74 5.07
C GLY A 31 -15.77 -15.16 5.21
N LEU A 32 -16.51 -16.09 4.63
CA LEU A 32 -16.23 -17.52 4.66
C LEU A 32 -16.35 -18.11 3.27
N VAL A 33 -15.63 -19.20 3.03
CA VAL A 33 -15.72 -19.98 1.79
C VAL A 33 -15.64 -21.45 2.12
N HIS A 34 -16.43 -22.26 1.42
CA HIS A 34 -16.34 -23.71 1.52
C HIS A 34 -15.20 -24.21 0.62
N SER A 35 -14.40 -25.17 1.09
CA SER A 35 -13.23 -25.67 0.36
C SER A 35 -13.61 -26.31 -1.00
N ASN A 36 -14.74 -27.03 -1.03
CA ASN A 36 -15.14 -27.86 -2.17
C ASN A 36 -16.51 -27.54 -2.81
N LEU A 37 -17.34 -26.70 -2.19
CA LEU A 37 -18.71 -26.44 -2.63
C LEU A 37 -18.80 -24.98 -3.09
N PRO A 38 -19.75 -24.61 -3.96
CA PRO A 38 -19.88 -23.25 -4.47
C PRO A 38 -20.54 -22.31 -3.43
N TYR A 39 -20.10 -22.38 -2.18
CA TYR A 39 -20.60 -21.56 -1.08
C TYR A 39 -19.52 -20.59 -0.62
N PHE A 40 -19.89 -19.33 -0.59
CA PHE A 40 -19.11 -18.28 0.04
C PHE A 40 -20.05 -17.23 0.62
N SER A 41 -19.56 -16.46 1.57
CA SER A 41 -20.27 -15.34 2.15
C SER A 41 -19.28 -14.22 2.51
N VAL A 42 -19.82 -13.02 2.62
CA VAL A 42 -19.12 -11.84 3.12
C VAL A 42 -19.95 -11.21 4.23
N GLN A 43 -19.28 -10.61 5.19
CA GLN A 43 -19.89 -9.93 6.32
C GLN A 43 -20.18 -8.45 6.01
N PHE A 44 -19.43 -7.89 5.04
CA PHE A 44 -19.64 -6.56 4.49
C PHE A 44 -20.65 -6.55 3.34
N HIS A 45 -21.01 -5.34 2.92
CA HIS A 45 -21.93 -5.03 1.83
C HIS A 45 -21.15 -4.72 0.55
N PRO A 46 -21.04 -5.68 -0.40
CA PRO A 46 -20.36 -5.48 -1.67
C PRO A 46 -21.19 -4.69 -2.69
N GLU A 47 -22.43 -4.33 -2.37
CA GLU A 47 -23.34 -3.52 -3.21
C GLU A 47 -23.18 -2.01 -3.02
N HIS A 48 -22.29 -1.58 -2.11
CA HIS A 48 -21.70 -0.23 -2.01
C HIS A 48 -22.67 0.98 -2.07
N THR A 49 -23.99 0.81 -1.86
CA THR A 49 -24.93 1.93 -1.80
C THR A 49 -24.68 2.75 -0.53
N ALA A 50 -23.77 3.73 -0.64
CA ALA A 50 -23.03 4.45 0.41
C ALA A 50 -21.74 3.76 0.92
N GLY A 51 -20.87 3.32 0.01
CA GLY A 51 -19.51 2.80 0.29
C GLY A 51 -18.63 2.74 -0.97
N PRO A 52 -17.37 2.28 -0.89
CA PRO A 52 -16.52 2.06 -2.05
C PRO A 52 -16.97 0.86 -2.89
N GLU A 53 -16.78 0.94 -4.21
CA GLU A 53 -17.20 -0.04 -5.24
C GLU A 53 -16.20 -1.20 -5.42
N ASP A 54 -15.15 -1.26 -4.58
CA ASP A 54 -13.96 -2.11 -4.79
C ASP A 54 -14.24 -3.63 -4.85
N LEU A 55 -15.39 -4.09 -4.35
CA LEU A 55 -15.73 -5.52 -4.21
C LEU A 55 -17.00 -5.93 -4.97
N GLU A 56 -17.47 -5.13 -5.94
CA GLU A 56 -18.54 -5.51 -6.87
C GLU A 56 -18.24 -6.80 -7.64
N CYS A 57 -16.96 -7.05 -7.88
CA CYS A 57 -16.47 -8.23 -8.59
C CYS A 57 -16.91 -9.57 -7.96
N LEU A 58 -17.35 -9.58 -6.70
CA LEU A 58 -17.93 -10.76 -6.05
C LEU A 58 -19.25 -11.19 -6.70
N PHE A 59 -20.03 -10.23 -7.22
CA PHE A 59 -21.25 -10.54 -7.98
C PHE A 59 -20.91 -11.22 -9.31
N ASP A 60 -19.84 -10.78 -10.00
CA ASP A 60 -19.37 -11.46 -11.22
C ASP A 60 -19.05 -12.93 -10.93
N VAL A 61 -18.23 -13.17 -9.88
CA VAL A 61 -17.82 -14.53 -9.50
C VAL A 61 -19.04 -15.40 -9.18
N PHE A 62 -20.03 -14.86 -8.46
CA PHE A 62 -21.28 -15.56 -8.19
C PHE A 62 -22.04 -15.89 -9.49
N LEU A 63 -22.28 -14.89 -10.34
CA LEU A 63 -23.05 -15.05 -11.59
C LEU A 63 -22.37 -16.00 -12.56
N GLU A 64 -21.05 -15.92 -12.71
CA GLU A 64 -20.26 -16.84 -13.55
C GLU A 64 -20.34 -18.27 -13.03
N SER A 65 -20.25 -18.48 -11.72
CA SER A 65 -20.36 -19.81 -11.11
C SER A 65 -21.72 -20.46 -11.40
N VAL A 66 -22.81 -19.67 -11.31
CA VAL A 66 -24.16 -20.12 -11.64
C VAL A 66 -24.29 -20.42 -13.14
N LYS A 67 -23.80 -19.52 -14.01
CA LYS A 67 -23.83 -19.71 -15.46
C LYS A 67 -23.08 -20.96 -15.90
N ASP A 68 -21.92 -21.22 -15.33
CA ASP A 68 -21.10 -22.38 -15.69
C ASP A 68 -21.78 -23.68 -15.28
N GLN A 69 -22.45 -23.71 -14.13
CA GLN A 69 -23.24 -24.85 -13.69
C GLN A 69 -24.46 -25.08 -14.59
N ILE A 70 -25.21 -24.03 -14.97
CA ILE A 70 -26.35 -24.14 -15.90
C ILE A 70 -25.91 -24.70 -17.26
N ASN A 71 -24.74 -24.29 -17.73
CA ASN A 71 -24.21 -24.69 -19.04
C ASN A 71 -23.42 -26.00 -19.01
N ASN A 72 -23.44 -26.77 -17.90
CA ASN A 72 -22.69 -28.01 -17.71
C ASN A 72 -21.19 -27.89 -18.04
N ARG A 73 -20.58 -26.74 -17.71
CA ARG A 73 -19.13 -26.56 -17.86
C ARG A 73 -18.37 -27.33 -16.77
N PRO A 74 -17.07 -27.61 -16.98
CA PRO A 74 -16.24 -28.24 -15.95
C PRO A 74 -16.32 -27.47 -14.63
N TYR A 75 -16.44 -28.21 -13.53
CA TYR A 75 -16.49 -27.61 -12.20
C TYR A 75 -15.17 -26.89 -11.89
N VAL A 76 -15.29 -25.64 -11.43
CA VAL A 76 -14.18 -24.84 -10.90
C VAL A 76 -14.58 -24.40 -9.51
N SER A 77 -13.73 -24.65 -8.51
CA SER A 77 -13.98 -24.23 -7.13
C SER A 77 -14.20 -22.73 -7.05
N ILE A 78 -15.23 -22.31 -6.30
CA ILE A 78 -15.52 -20.89 -6.08
C ILE A 78 -14.37 -20.19 -5.34
N LYS A 79 -13.67 -20.93 -4.46
CA LYS A 79 -12.47 -20.45 -3.78
C LYS A 79 -11.40 -20.04 -4.80
N ASN A 80 -11.13 -20.90 -5.79
CA ASN A 80 -10.14 -20.59 -6.82
C ASN A 80 -10.56 -19.37 -7.66
N ARG A 81 -11.84 -19.28 -8.05
CA ARG A 81 -12.35 -18.10 -8.77
C ARG A 81 -12.16 -16.82 -7.98
N LEU A 82 -12.49 -16.84 -6.69
CA LEU A 82 -12.30 -15.70 -5.78
C LEU A 82 -10.82 -15.35 -5.66
N THR A 83 -9.95 -16.33 -5.42
CA THR A 83 -8.50 -16.12 -5.34
C THR A 83 -7.96 -15.51 -6.63
N ASP A 84 -8.32 -16.05 -7.79
CA ASP A 84 -7.84 -15.56 -9.10
C ASP A 84 -8.33 -14.13 -9.38
N LYS A 85 -9.59 -13.82 -9.04
CA LYS A 85 -10.19 -12.50 -9.25
C LYS A 85 -9.62 -11.44 -8.31
N LEU A 86 -9.31 -11.80 -7.06
CA LEU A 86 -8.87 -10.87 -6.00
C LEU A 86 -7.35 -10.76 -5.87
N THR A 87 -6.59 -11.72 -6.39
CA THR A 87 -5.13 -11.70 -6.30
C THR A 87 -4.57 -10.59 -7.20
N TYR A 88 -3.92 -9.61 -6.58
CA TYR A 88 -3.17 -8.60 -7.31
C TYR A 88 -1.95 -9.23 -8.00
N GLN A 89 -1.90 -9.11 -9.33
CA GLN A 89 -0.76 -9.51 -10.15
C GLN A 89 0.02 -8.26 -10.52
N PRO A 90 1.18 -7.99 -9.89
CA PRO A 90 1.97 -6.82 -10.22
C PRO A 90 2.51 -6.96 -11.65
N PRO A 91 2.45 -5.89 -12.47
CA PRO A 91 2.95 -5.94 -13.86
C PRO A 91 4.47 -6.13 -13.93
N VAL A 92 5.19 -5.85 -12.84
CA VAL A 92 6.63 -6.00 -12.69
C VAL A 92 6.90 -6.70 -11.35
N PRO A 93 7.88 -7.61 -11.25
CA PRO A 93 8.23 -8.24 -9.99
C PRO A 93 8.52 -7.21 -8.89
N VAL A 94 7.90 -7.39 -7.73
CA VAL A 94 8.14 -6.53 -6.56
C VAL A 94 9.56 -6.76 -6.06
N VAL A 95 10.38 -5.71 -6.04
CA VAL A 95 11.73 -5.77 -5.47
C VAL A 95 11.61 -5.85 -3.95
N THR A 96 12.12 -6.91 -3.35
CA THR A 96 12.05 -7.15 -1.90
C THR A 96 13.26 -6.61 -1.13
N GLU A 97 14.34 -6.26 -1.83
CA GLU A 97 15.53 -5.70 -1.17
C GLU A 97 15.27 -4.26 -0.71
N LYS A 98 15.39 -4.05 0.60
CA LYS A 98 15.29 -2.71 1.19
C LYS A 98 16.53 -1.88 0.83
N PRO A 99 16.37 -0.63 0.37
CA PRO A 99 17.51 0.25 0.11
C PRO A 99 18.19 0.60 1.44
N LYS A 100 19.53 0.66 1.46
CA LYS A 100 20.29 0.98 2.67
C LYS A 100 20.46 2.48 2.86
N LYS A 101 20.48 3.23 1.76
CA LYS A 101 20.69 4.67 1.74
C LYS A 101 19.81 5.34 0.69
N ILE A 102 19.04 6.34 1.09
CA ILE A 102 18.15 7.10 0.21
C ILE A 102 18.52 8.58 0.24
N LEU A 103 18.57 9.17 -0.95
CA LEU A 103 18.69 10.62 -1.14
C LEU A 103 17.31 11.24 -1.32
N ILE A 104 17.04 12.33 -0.60
CA ILE A 104 15.81 13.10 -0.67
C ILE A 104 16.14 14.47 -1.20
N LEU A 105 15.39 14.90 -2.22
CA LEU A 105 15.44 16.28 -2.71
C LEU A 105 14.39 17.08 -1.95
N GLY A 106 14.83 18.10 -1.22
CA GLY A 106 13.94 19.00 -0.47
C GLY A 106 13.27 20.03 -1.38
N SER A 107 12.61 21.00 -0.76
CA SER A 107 11.78 22.01 -1.44
C SER A 107 12.55 23.02 -2.28
N GLY A 108 13.86 23.18 -2.03
CA GLY A 108 14.61 24.24 -2.71
C GLY A 108 14.39 25.60 -2.05
N GLY A 109 14.52 26.67 -2.83
CA GLY A 109 14.22 28.02 -2.37
C GLY A 109 12.71 28.28 -2.33
N LEU A 110 12.24 29.11 -1.39
CA LEU A 110 10.83 29.49 -1.31
C LEU A 110 10.41 30.18 -2.62
N SER A 111 9.44 29.59 -3.31
CA SER A 111 8.81 30.13 -4.51
C SER A 111 7.36 30.51 -4.20
N ILE A 112 6.82 31.52 -4.88
CA ILE A 112 5.41 31.90 -4.71
C ILE A 112 4.55 30.71 -5.13
N GLY A 113 3.71 30.20 -4.21
CA GLY A 113 2.90 29.00 -4.42
C GLY A 113 3.54 27.70 -3.93
N GLN A 114 4.80 27.73 -3.47
CA GLN A 114 5.51 26.61 -2.86
C GLN A 114 5.80 26.98 -1.39
N ALA A 115 4.88 26.60 -0.50
CA ALA A 115 4.95 26.92 0.93
C ALA A 115 5.61 25.78 1.75
N GLY A 116 5.45 25.79 3.08
CA GLY A 116 6.01 24.79 3.98
C GLY A 116 5.42 23.37 3.90
N GLU A 117 4.54 23.09 2.92
CA GLU A 117 3.95 21.76 2.73
C GLU A 117 4.99 20.70 2.31
N PHE A 118 5.99 21.13 1.55
CA PHE A 118 7.10 20.29 1.12
C PHE A 118 8.08 19.99 2.26
N ASP A 119 8.30 20.97 3.15
CA ASP A 119 9.10 20.75 4.35
C ASP A 119 8.44 19.71 5.28
N TYR A 120 7.09 19.70 5.34
CA TYR A 120 6.34 18.71 6.12
C TYR A 120 6.37 17.32 5.48
N SER A 121 6.05 17.21 4.18
CA SER A 121 6.00 15.93 3.47
C SER A 121 7.38 15.27 3.40
N GLY A 122 8.44 16.05 3.12
CA GLY A 122 9.83 15.58 3.19
C GLY A 122 10.23 15.12 4.60
N SER A 123 9.75 15.79 5.65
CA SER A 123 9.98 15.38 7.04
C SER A 123 9.32 14.03 7.37
N GLN A 124 8.09 13.79 6.89
CA GLN A 124 7.42 12.49 7.06
C GLN A 124 8.16 11.37 6.31
N ALA A 125 8.64 11.64 5.08
CA ALA A 125 9.45 10.68 4.33
C ALA A 125 10.74 10.30 5.09
N ILE A 126 11.45 11.28 5.66
CA ILE A 126 12.64 11.03 6.49
C ILE A 126 12.29 10.17 7.71
N LYS A 127 11.19 10.46 8.39
CA LYS A 127 10.73 9.69 9.56
C LYS A 127 10.45 8.23 9.19
N ALA A 128 9.69 7.98 8.12
CA ALA A 128 9.36 6.64 7.66
C ALA A 128 10.62 5.84 7.28
N LEU A 129 11.58 6.46 6.59
CA LEU A 129 12.85 5.83 6.25
C LEU A 129 13.67 5.47 7.50
N LYS A 130 13.67 6.33 8.52
CA LYS A 130 14.36 6.07 9.79
C LYS A 130 13.75 4.92 10.59
N GLU A 131 12.42 4.83 10.64
CA GLU A 131 11.71 3.70 11.27
C GLU A 131 12.10 2.36 10.64
N GLU A 132 12.37 2.37 9.33
CA GLU A 132 12.86 1.22 8.57
C GLU A 132 14.40 1.05 8.60
N SER A 133 15.12 1.81 9.44
CA SER A 133 16.59 1.78 9.56
C SER A 133 17.34 2.07 8.25
N ILE A 134 16.76 2.92 7.40
CA ILE A 134 17.35 3.35 6.12
C ILE A 134 18.11 4.66 6.34
N GLN A 135 19.36 4.74 5.88
CA GLN A 135 20.16 5.95 5.98
C GLN A 135 19.60 7.04 5.05
N THR A 136 19.42 8.24 5.58
CA THR A 136 18.78 9.37 4.91
C THR A 136 19.78 10.46 4.59
N LEU A 137 19.77 10.91 3.33
CA LEU A 137 20.51 12.07 2.86
C LEU A 137 19.51 13.11 2.37
N LEU A 138 19.75 14.39 2.67
CA LEU A 138 18.90 15.49 2.20
C LEU A 138 19.72 16.52 1.45
N ILE A 139 19.24 16.95 0.29
CA ILE A 139 19.68 18.20 -0.34
C ILE A 139 18.56 19.22 -0.18
N ASN A 140 18.81 20.29 0.58
CA ASN A 140 17.88 21.40 0.70
C ASN A 140 18.67 22.71 0.95
N PRO A 141 18.61 23.70 0.04
CA PRO A 141 19.31 24.98 0.21
C PRO A 141 18.64 25.87 1.27
N ASN A 142 17.38 25.62 1.65
CA ASN A 142 16.68 26.43 2.64
C ASN A 142 17.07 26.01 4.07
N ILE A 143 17.92 26.83 4.70
CA ILE A 143 18.39 26.62 6.08
C ILE A 143 17.31 26.79 7.15
N ALA A 144 16.18 27.43 6.82
CA ALA A 144 15.13 27.81 7.75
C ALA A 144 13.96 26.81 7.77
N THR A 145 14.25 25.51 7.59
CA THR A 145 13.23 24.46 7.57
C THR A 145 13.41 23.48 8.73
N VAL A 146 12.30 22.87 9.17
CA VAL A 146 12.35 21.76 10.14
C VAL A 146 13.12 20.56 9.56
N GLN A 147 13.02 20.36 8.25
CA GLN A 147 13.69 19.28 7.52
C GLN A 147 15.22 19.30 7.70
N THR A 148 15.82 20.50 7.82
CA THR A 148 17.25 20.70 8.00
C THR A 148 17.68 20.77 9.47
N SER A 149 16.76 20.53 10.42
CA SER A 149 17.07 20.57 11.85
C SER A 149 18.02 19.44 12.26
N LYS A 150 18.86 19.72 13.27
CA LYS A 150 19.82 18.74 13.78
C LYS A 150 19.12 17.47 14.25
N GLY A 151 19.58 16.32 13.76
CA GLY A 151 19.01 15.02 14.12
C GLY A 151 17.80 14.60 13.28
N MET A 152 17.28 15.48 12.41
CA MET A 152 16.16 15.14 11.52
C MET A 152 16.59 14.16 10.43
N VAL A 153 17.72 14.43 9.76
CA VAL A 153 18.33 13.59 8.71
C VAL A 153 19.73 13.14 9.14
N ASP A 154 20.26 12.05 8.59
CA ASP A 154 21.62 11.59 8.93
C ASP A 154 22.70 12.50 8.34
N LYS A 155 22.47 13.02 7.13
CA LYS A 155 23.35 14.03 6.51
C LYS A 155 22.56 15.00 5.64
N VAL A 156 22.85 16.28 5.80
CA VAL A 156 22.25 17.37 5.03
C VAL A 156 23.29 18.06 4.16
N TYR A 157 22.89 18.40 2.95
CA TYR A 157 23.64 19.18 1.97
C TYR A 157 22.87 20.47 1.69
N PHE A 158 23.44 21.60 2.10
CA PHE A 158 22.92 22.93 1.78
C PHE A 158 23.41 23.35 0.38
N LEU A 159 22.93 22.65 -0.64
CA LEU A 159 23.28 22.87 -2.04
C LEU A 159 22.03 23.22 -2.85
N PRO A 160 22.13 24.01 -3.93
CA PRO A 160 21.04 24.20 -4.87
C PRO A 160 20.59 22.87 -5.48
N ILE A 161 19.28 22.70 -5.68
CA ILE A 161 18.69 21.50 -6.30
C ILE A 161 18.74 21.65 -7.82
N ILE A 162 19.95 21.56 -8.37
CA ILE A 162 20.21 21.53 -9.81
C ILE A 162 21.00 20.27 -10.17
N PRO A 163 20.87 19.75 -11.40
CA PRO A 163 21.46 18.46 -11.79
C PRO A 163 22.94 18.32 -11.43
N GLU A 164 23.72 19.38 -11.61
CA GLU A 164 25.17 19.37 -11.41
C GLU A 164 25.54 19.04 -9.96
N TYR A 165 24.86 19.65 -8.97
CA TYR A 165 25.12 19.40 -7.55
C TYR A 165 24.50 18.08 -7.07
N VAL A 166 23.31 17.75 -7.55
CA VAL A 166 22.66 16.47 -7.23
C VAL A 166 23.52 15.30 -7.71
N GLU A 167 24.07 15.37 -8.93
CA GLU A 167 25.00 14.38 -9.46
C GLU A 167 26.26 14.23 -8.60
N GLN A 168 26.83 15.33 -8.12
CA GLN A 168 28.02 15.28 -7.26
C GLN A 168 27.72 14.54 -5.95
N VAL A 169 26.57 14.82 -5.32
CA VAL A 169 26.13 14.12 -4.11
C VAL A 169 25.90 12.64 -4.42
N ILE A 170 25.23 12.29 -5.51
CA ILE A 170 25.01 10.89 -5.91
C ILE A 170 26.35 10.15 -6.12
N ARG A 171 27.32 10.77 -6.81
CA ARG A 171 28.64 10.17 -7.05
C ARG A 171 29.41 9.93 -5.77
N SER A 172 29.35 10.87 -4.82
CA SER A 172 30.05 10.79 -3.54
C SER A 172 29.38 9.83 -2.56
N GLU A 173 28.05 9.85 -2.48
CA GLU A 173 27.29 9.13 -1.46
C GLU A 173 26.81 7.76 -1.90
N ARG A 174 26.69 7.53 -3.21
CA ARG A 174 26.19 6.28 -3.82
C ARG A 174 24.88 5.79 -3.16
N PRO A 175 23.81 6.62 -3.12
CA PRO A 175 22.51 6.18 -2.61
C PRO A 175 21.92 5.06 -3.47
N ASN A 176 21.12 4.19 -2.87
CA ASN A 176 20.41 3.11 -3.56
C ASN A 176 19.14 3.58 -4.26
N GLY A 177 18.62 4.74 -3.87
CA GLY A 177 17.42 5.34 -4.44
C GLY A 177 17.33 6.83 -4.15
N VAL A 178 16.46 7.51 -4.89
CA VAL A 178 16.24 8.94 -4.77
C VAL A 178 14.74 9.21 -4.69
N LEU A 179 14.31 10.02 -3.72
CA LEU A 179 12.95 10.52 -3.61
C LEU A 179 12.88 11.94 -4.17
N LEU A 180 12.03 12.11 -5.20
CA LEU A 180 11.96 13.30 -6.06
C LEU A 180 10.69 14.14 -5.82
N THR A 181 9.73 13.62 -5.04
CA THR A 181 8.33 14.09 -5.03
C THR A 181 7.90 14.69 -3.69
N PHE A 182 8.84 14.96 -2.79
CA PHE A 182 8.59 15.49 -1.43
C PHE A 182 9.21 16.87 -1.23
N GLY A 183 9.53 17.56 -2.32
CA GLY A 183 10.28 18.81 -2.39
C GLY A 183 9.81 19.63 -3.57
#